data_AF-A0A6M0GH32-F1
#
_entry.id   AF-A0A6M0GH32-F1
#
_cell.length_a   1.000
_cell.length_b   1.000
_cell.length_c   1.000
_cell.angle_alpha   90.00
_cell.angle_beta   90.00
_cell.angle_gamma   90.00
#
_symmetry.space_group_name_H-M   'P 1'
#
loop_
_entity.id
_entity.type
_entity.pdbx_description
1 polymer ?
#
loop_
_entity_poly.entity_id
_entity_poly.type
_entity_poly.pdbx_seq_one_letter_code
_entity_poly.pdbx_strand_id
1 'polypeptide(L)' 'MIFPDLSQFSTLAQQGNFVPVYQELVADLETPVSAWYKVCAGQPYSFLLESVEGGENLGRYSLL' A
#
# COMPACT_ATOMS: atom_id res chain seq x y z
N MET A 1 -12.35 7.20 0.10
CA MET A 1 -13.49 6.33 0.45
C MET A 1 -12.95 4.90 0.53
N ILE A 2 -13.34 4.14 1.55
CA ILE A 2 -12.93 2.74 1.68
C ILE A 2 -13.63 1.93 0.59
N PHE A 3 -12.86 1.10 -0.12
CA PHE A 3 -13.35 0.21 -1.18
C PHE A 3 -12.76 -1.20 -0.98
N PRO A 4 -13.53 -2.27 -1.23
CA PRO A 4 -14.97 -2.28 -1.49
C PRO A 4 -15.79 -1.81 -0.28
N ASP A 5 -17.02 -1.36 -0.51
CA ASP A 5 -17.97 -1.15 0.59
C ASP A 5 -18.39 -2.50 1.21
N LEU A 6 -19.09 -2.47 2.35
CA LEU A 6 -19.46 -3.69 3.07
C LEU A 6 -20.33 -4.66 2.25
N SER A 7 -21.23 -4.14 1.41
CA SER A 7 -22.11 -4.96 0.58
C SER A 7 -21.32 -5.66 -0.52
N GLN A 8 -20.43 -4.91 -1.18
CA GLN A 8 -19.52 -5.43 -2.20
C GLN A 8 -18.52 -6.43 -1.61
N PHE A 9 -17.93 -6.12 -0.46
CA PHE A 9 -17.04 -7.02 0.27
C PHE A 9 -17.71 -8.36 0.56
N SER A 10 -18.94 -8.34 1.09
CA SER A 10 -19.70 -9.54 1.42
C SER A 10 -19.96 -10.43 0.19
N THR A 11 -20.12 -9.82 -0.98
CA THR A 11 -20.28 -10.54 -2.26
C THR A 11 -18.95 -11.13 -2.73
N LEU A 12 -17.86 -10.36 -2.66
CA LEU A 12 -16.52 -10.81 -3.07
C LEU A 12 -15.98 -11.92 -2.16
N ALA A 13 -16.27 -11.86 -0.85
CA ALA A 13 -15.85 -12.86 0.13
C ALA A 13 -16.44 -14.25 -0.11
N GLN A 14 -17.52 -14.36 -0.90
CA GLN A 14 -18.06 -15.66 -1.31
C GLN A 14 -17.25 -16.31 -2.46
N GLN A 15 -16.38 -15.55 -3.15
CA GLN A 15 -15.64 -16.01 -4.33
C GLN A 15 -14.25 -16.56 -4.00
N GLY A 16 -13.76 -16.36 -2.79
CA GLY A 16 -12.42 -16.78 -2.38
C GLY A 16 -12.09 -16.40 -0.94
N ASN A 17 -10.83 -16.60 -0.54
CA ASN A 17 -10.35 -16.37 0.83
C ASN A 17 -9.58 -15.05 1.01
N PHE A 18 -9.46 -14.23 -0.03
CA PHE A 18 -8.72 -12.97 0.00
C PHE A 18 -9.48 -11.87 -0.74
N VAL A 19 -9.78 -10.78 -0.03
CA VAL A 19 -10.43 -9.59 -0.59
C VAL A 19 -9.67 -8.37 -0.08
N PRO A 20 -8.92 -7.64 -0.94
CA PRO A 20 -8.21 -6.45 -0.51
C PRO A 20 -9.20 -5.31 -0.24
N VAL A 21 -9.11 -4.74 0.95
CA VAL A 21 -9.83 -3.52 1.32
C VAL A 21 -8.83 -2.38 1.38
N TYR A 22 -9.07 -1.34 0.60
CA TYR A 22 -8.12 -0.25 0.43
C TYR A 22 -8.82 1.11 0.38
N GLN A 23 -8.03 2.16 0.52
CA GLN A 23 -8.43 3.52 0.23
C GLN A 23 -7.25 4.25 -0.40
N GLU A 24 -7.54 5.04 -1.43
CA GLU A 24 -6.57 5.96 -2.02
C GLU A 24 -6.52 7.25 -1.20
N LEU A 25 -5.31 7.73 -0.92
CA LEU A 25 -5.02 8.95 -0.17
C LEU A 25 -4.10 9.84 -1.01
N VAL A 26 -4.29 11.16 -0.91
CA VAL A 26 -3.35 12.13 -1.47
C VAL A 26 -2.14 12.19 -0.55
N ALA A 27 -0.95 11.95 -1.11
CA ALA A 27 0.30 11.84 -0.37
C ALA A 27 1.44 12.61 -1.05
N ASP A 28 1.12 13.72 -1.73
CA ASP A 28 2.05 14.49 -2.57
C ASP A 28 3.26 15.05 -1.80
N LEU A 29 3.16 15.14 -0.47
CA LEU A 29 4.24 15.59 0.43
C LEU A 29 5.04 14.43 1.05
N GLU A 30 4.70 13.18 0.70
CA GLU A 30 5.39 12.01 1.19
C GLU A 30 6.37 11.49 0.14
N THR A 31 7.53 11.03 0.61
CA THR A 31 8.36 10.08 -0.12
C THR A 31 8.07 8.67 0.41
N PRO A 32 8.44 7.60 -0.32
CA PRO A 32 8.28 6.24 0.20
C PRO A 32 8.91 6.04 1.58
N VAL A 33 10.07 6.67 1.82
CA VAL A 33 10.76 6.65 3.12
C VAL A 33 9.97 7.37 4.22
N SER A 34 9.42 8.56 3.94
CA SER A 34 8.62 9.28 4.95
C SER A 34 7.29 8.59 5.24
N ALA A 35 6.67 7.99 4.22
CA ALA A 35 5.45 7.20 4.37
C ALA A 35 5.70 5.96 5.25
N TRP A 36 6.73 5.17 4.93
CA TRP A 36 7.13 4.01 5.73
C TRP A 36 7.44 4.41 7.17
N TYR A 37 8.17 5.50 7.38
CA TYR A 37 8.49 5.95 8.73
C TYR A 37 7.24 6.31 9.54
N LYS A 38 6.22 6.91 8.92
CA LYS A 38 4.96 7.28 9.58
C LYS A 38 4.09 6.08 9.95
N VAL A 39 4.07 5.03 9.13
CA VAL A 39 3.12 3.92 9.29
C VAL A 39 3.73 2.63 9.84
N CYS A 40 5.03 2.43 9.65
CA CYS A 40 5.73 1.16 9.94
C CYS A 40 6.84 1.29 11.00
N ALA A 41 7.33 2.49 11.31
CA ALA A 41 8.48 2.64 12.21
C ALA A 41 8.22 2.01 13.60
N GLY A 42 9.20 1.23 14.07
CA GLY A 42 9.14 0.54 15.36
C GLY A 42 8.27 -0.72 15.37
N GLN A 43 7.65 -1.09 14.24
CA GLN A 43 6.90 -2.34 14.13
C GLN A 43 7.82 -3.50 13.73
N PRO A 44 7.67 -4.69 14.32
CA PRO A 44 8.38 -5.87 13.87
C PRO A 44 7.94 -6.26 12.46
N TYR A 45 8.86 -6.82 11.67
CA TYR A 45 8.59 -7.33 10.32
C TYR A 45 8.13 -6.28 9.29
N SER A 46 8.41 -5.00 9.52
CA SER A 46 8.23 -3.94 8.52
C SER A 46 9.34 -3.96 7.47
N PHE A 47 9.02 -3.62 6.21
CA PHE A 47 10.00 -3.54 5.11
C PHE A 47 9.69 -2.34 4.22
N LEU A 48 10.67 -1.85 3.47
CA LEU A 48 10.48 -0.89 2.39
C LEU A 48 11.18 -1.45 1.15
N LEU A 49 10.43 -1.64 0.07
CA LEU A 49 10.90 -2.14 -1.21
C LEU A 49 10.74 -1.04 -2.26
N GLU A 50 11.86 -0.62 -2.84
CA GLU A 50 11.90 0.36 -3.92
C GLU A 50 12.56 -0.26 -5.15
N SER A 51 12.01 0.03 -6.33
CA SER A 51 12.59 -0.41 -7.59
C SER A 51 13.42 0.71 -8.20
N VAL A 52 14.63 0.39 -8.65
CA VAL A 52 15.52 1.32 -9.35
C VAL A 52 15.97 0.68 -10.66
N GLU A 53 15.73 1.37 -11.77
CA GLU A 53 16.15 0.96 -13.10
C GLU A 53 17.34 1.82 -13.56
N GLY A 54 18.44 1.17 -13.97
CA GLY A 54 19.64 1.85 -14.45
C GLY A 54 20.39 2.69 -13.41
N GLY A 55 20.03 2.60 -12.12
CA GLY A 55 20.66 3.33 -11.02
C GLY A 55 20.10 4.72 -10.75
N GLU A 56 19.24 5.25 -11.63
CA GLU A 56 18.75 6.63 -11.55
C GLU A 56 17.22 6.77 -11.67
N ASN A 57 16.55 5.81 -12.33
CA ASN A 57 15.10 5.88 -12.51
C ASN A 57 14.39 5.11 -11.40
N LEU A 58 13.67 5.84 -10.54
CA LEU A 58 12.77 5.25 -9.57
C LEU A 58 11.57 4.63 -10.28
N GLY A 59 11.25 3.38 -9.92
CA GLY A 59 10.06 2.70 -10.37
C GLY A 59 8.77 3.40 -9.91
N ARG A 60 7.67 3.13 -10.62
CA ARG A 60 6.38 3.78 -10.35
C ARG A 60 5.82 3.51 -8.94
N TYR A 61 6.18 2.39 -8.32
CA TYR A 61 5.63 1.95 -7.05
C TYR A 61 6.74 1.58 -6.07
N SER A 62 6.53 1.96 -4.81
CA SER A 62 7.24 1.44 -3.65
C SER A 62 6.26 0.67 -2.77
N LEU A 63 6.72 -0.40 -2.12
CA LEU A 63 5.92 -1.26 -1.25
C LEU A 63 6.49 -1.18 0.17
N LEU A 64 5.64 -0.90 1.16
CA LEU A 64 6.04 -0.56 2.53
C LEU A 64 5.24 -1.35 3.58
#